data_AF-A0A1B7ITG6-F1
#
_entry.id   AF-A0A1B7ITG6-F1
#
_cell.length_a   1.000
_cell.length_b   1.000
_cell.length_c   1.000
_cell.angle_alpha   90.00
_cell.angle_beta   90.00
_cell.angle_gamma   90.00
#
_symmetry.space_group_name_H-M   'P 1'
#
loop_
_entity.id
_entity.type
_entity.pdbx_description
1 polymer ?
#
loop_
_entity_poly.entity_id
_entity_poly.type
_entity_poly.pdbx_seq_one_letter_code
_entity_poly.pdbx_strand_id
1 'polypeptide(L)'
;MISKEPVWDNPSEPYYFRYMVIGLAPEGKVRVWLQNNGQPNIEQTSTKITTISGEKLDMCKGVTKHPTGYVYYGETPDFIKGKKYPYGSW
;
A
#
# COMPACT_ATOMS: atom_id res chain seq x y z
N MET A 1 -29.44 7.18 -9.90
CA MET A 1 -28.53 7.91 -10.80
C MET A 1 -27.14 7.80 -10.21
N ILE A 2 -26.18 7.23 -10.93
CA ILE A 2 -24.77 7.26 -10.50
C ILE A 2 -24.30 8.69 -10.80
N SER A 3 -24.00 9.47 -9.76
CA SER A 3 -23.52 10.84 -9.95
C SER A 3 -22.19 10.79 -10.70
N LYS A 4 -21.99 11.66 -11.69
CA LYS A 4 -20.67 11.80 -12.30
C LYS A 4 -19.67 12.19 -11.21
N GLU A 5 -18.55 11.46 -11.14
CA GLU A 5 -17.48 11.80 -10.21
C GLU A 5 -16.98 13.22 -10.48
N PRO A 6 -16.75 14.03 -9.44
CA PRO A 6 -16.16 15.35 -9.60
C PRO A 6 -14.79 15.29 -10.26
N VAL A 7 -14.43 16.38 -10.91
CA VAL A 7 -13.09 16.59 -11.48
C VAL A 7 -12.08 16.66 -10.32
N TRP A 8 -11.34 15.57 -10.11
CA TRP A 8 -10.48 15.36 -8.93
C TRP A 8 -9.18 16.19 -8.96
N ASP A 9 -8.85 16.79 -10.10
CA ASP A 9 -7.66 17.61 -10.32
C ASP A 9 -7.96 19.12 -10.32
N ASN A 10 -9.14 19.54 -9.85
CA ASN A 10 -9.45 20.97 -9.68
C ASN A 10 -8.63 21.57 -8.52
N PRO A 11 -7.69 22.50 -8.78
CA PRO A 11 -6.86 23.08 -7.73
C PRO A 11 -7.61 24.00 -6.76
N SER A 12 -8.87 24.37 -7.08
CA SER A 12 -9.66 25.32 -6.28
C SER A 12 -10.46 24.65 -5.15
N GLU A 13 -10.70 23.34 -5.23
CA GLU A 13 -11.51 22.60 -4.23
C GLU A 13 -10.85 21.25 -3.90
N PRO A 14 -10.61 20.93 -2.61
CA PRO A 14 -10.06 19.65 -2.24
C PRO A 14 -11.07 18.53 -2.48
N TYR A 15 -10.67 17.53 -3.26
CA TYR A 15 -11.46 16.32 -3.49
C TYR A 15 -10.95 15.16 -2.64
N TYR A 16 -11.87 14.46 -1.97
CA TYR A 16 -11.54 13.35 -1.06
C TYR A 16 -12.05 12.03 -1.62
N PHE A 17 -11.15 11.04 -1.66
CA PHE A 17 -11.49 9.67 -2.03
C PHE A 17 -11.93 8.88 -0.81
N ARG A 18 -12.97 8.06 -0.97
CA ARG A 18 -13.49 7.22 0.13
C ARG A 18 -12.53 6.11 0.53
N TYR A 19 -11.77 5.56 -0.43
CA TYR A 19 -10.88 4.43 -0.19
C TYR A 19 -9.48 4.68 -0.74
N MET A 20 -8.51 4.22 0.05
CA MET A 20 -7.10 4.17 -0.30
C MET A 20 -6.66 2.70 -0.33
N VAL A 21 -6.02 2.30 -1.42
CA VAL A 21 -5.48 0.95 -1.61
C VAL A 21 -3.97 1.00 -1.43
N ILE A 22 -3.45 0.15 -0.54
CA ILE A 22 -2.02 0.06 -0.25
C ILE A 22 -1.51 -1.30 -0.74
N GLY A 23 -0.55 -1.27 -1.65
CA GLY A 23 0.18 -2.46 -2.10
C GLY A 23 1.49 -2.57 -1.32
N LEU A 24 1.65 -3.68 -0.60
CA LEU A 24 2.85 -4.01 0.15
C LEU A 24 3.68 -5.02 -0.63
N ALA A 25 4.82 -4.57 -1.14
CA ALA A 25 5.77 -5.41 -1.82
C ALA A 25 6.75 -6.07 -0.83
N PRO A 26 7.47 -7.14 -1.23
CA PRO A 26 8.65 -7.59 -0.51
C PRO A 26 9.66 -6.44 -0.40
N GLU A 27 10.56 -6.54 0.59
CA GLU A 27 11.54 -5.50 0.93
C GLU A 27 10.92 -4.21 1.47
N GLY A 28 9.61 -4.16 1.68
CA GLY A 28 8.92 -2.99 2.24
C GLY A 28 8.73 -1.85 1.24
N LYS A 29 8.75 -2.11 -0.08
CA LYS A 29 8.33 -1.10 -1.07
C LYS A 29 6.80 -0.96 -1.01
N VAL A 30 6.31 0.26 -0.81
CA VAL A 30 4.88 0.55 -0.74
C VAL A 30 4.46 1.37 -1.94
N ARG A 31 3.32 0.99 -2.53
CA ARG A 31 2.59 1.80 -3.52
C ARG A 31 1.19 2.09 -3.00
N VAL A 32 0.68 3.27 -3.33
CA VAL A 32 -0.63 3.74 -2.88
C VAL A 32 -1.45 4.14 -4.09
N TRP A 33 -2.72 3.73 -4.09
CA TRP A 33 -3.70 4.16 -5.08
C TRP A 33 -4.95 4.71 -4.39
N LEU A 34 -5.61 5.66 -5.05
CA LEU A 34 -6.94 6.13 -4.65
C LEU A 34 -7.99 5.42 -5.50
N GLN A 35 -9.01 4.85 -4.85
CA GLN A 35 -10.03 4.09 -5.56
C GLN A 35 -10.92 5.04 -6.37
N ASN A 36 -11.04 4.80 -7.67
CA ASN A 36 -11.79 5.63 -8.60
C ASN A 36 -13.07 4.87 -9.02
N ASN A 37 -14.26 5.37 -8.71
CA ASN A 37 -15.49 4.55 -8.69
C ASN A 37 -15.87 4.03 -10.09
N GLY A 38 -15.52 2.79 -10.39
CA GLY A 38 -15.78 2.15 -11.70
C GLY A 38 -14.74 2.49 -12.78
N GLN A 39 -13.69 3.22 -12.41
CA GLN A 39 -12.53 3.55 -13.25
C GLN A 39 -11.26 2.92 -12.68
N PRO A 40 -10.14 2.88 -13.43
CA PRO A 40 -8.86 2.46 -12.89
C PRO A 40 -8.43 3.34 -11.69
N ASN A 41 -7.88 2.70 -10.66
CA ASN A 41 -7.39 3.41 -9.47
C ASN A 41 -6.24 4.36 -9.82
N ILE A 42 -6.17 5.50 -9.14
CA ILE A 42 -5.19 6.56 -9.42
C ILE A 42 -3.95 6.33 -8.57
N GLU A 43 -2.82 5.99 -9.21
CA GLU A 43 -1.55 5.77 -8.53
C GLU A 43 -0.94 7.08 -8.01
N GLN A 44 -0.49 7.07 -6.76
CA GLN A 44 0.16 8.22 -6.11
C GLN A 44 1.67 8.17 -6.35
N THR A 45 2.12 8.65 -7.51
CA THR A 45 3.54 8.58 -7.93
C THR A 45 4.39 9.74 -7.43
N SER A 46 3.79 10.90 -7.16
CA SER A 46 4.50 12.11 -6.69
C SER A 46 4.66 12.17 -5.16
N THR A 47 3.99 11.29 -4.43
CA THR A 47 4.01 11.29 -2.96
C THR A 47 5.27 10.59 -2.44
N LYS A 48 6.00 11.25 -1.55
CA LYS A 48 7.14 10.62 -0.86
C LYS A 48 6.61 9.62 0.17
N ILE A 49 6.71 8.34 -0.14
CA ILE A 49 6.36 7.25 0.76
C ILE A 49 7.64 6.76 1.45
N THR A 50 7.67 6.79 2.77
CA THR A 50 8.77 6.23 3.58
C THR A 50 8.28 4.99 4.31
N THR A 51 9.04 3.92 4.22
CA THR A 51 8.77 2.66 4.91
C THR A 51 9.91 2.33 5.86
N ILE A 52 9.56 1.72 6.98
CA ILE A 52 10.49 1.24 8.01
C ILE A 52 10.28 -0.27 8.16
N SER A 53 11.36 -1.01 8.41
CA SER A 53 11.35 -2.47 8.55
C SER A 53 12.38 -2.92 9.59
N GLY A 54 12.25 -4.16 10.06
CA GLY A 54 13.19 -4.75 11.01
C GLY A 54 13.25 -3.99 12.33
N GLU A 55 14.45 -3.73 12.82
CA GLU A 55 14.70 -3.06 14.10
C GLU A 55 14.19 -1.61 14.15
N LYS A 56 14.00 -0.99 12.98
CA LYS A 56 13.52 0.40 12.82
C LYS A 56 12.00 0.54 12.94
N LEU A 57 11.25 -0.55 13.12
CA LEU A 57 9.80 -0.55 13.34
C LEU A 57 9.41 -0.08 14.76
N ASP A 58 9.94 1.06 15.20
CA ASP A 58 9.76 1.55 16.57
C ASP A 58 8.29 1.78 16.93
N MET A 59 7.47 2.22 15.96
CA MET A 59 6.03 2.40 16.15
C MET A 59 5.26 1.09 16.37
N CYS A 60 5.81 -0.06 15.98
CA CYS A 60 5.16 -1.36 16.14
C CYS A 60 5.57 -2.07 17.45
N LYS A 61 6.64 -1.63 18.11
CA LYS A 61 7.13 -2.21 19.37
C LYS A 61 6.10 -2.02 20.47
N GLY A 62 5.67 -3.11 21.09
CA GLY A 62 4.66 -3.10 22.15
C GLY A 62 3.20 -2.97 21.68
N VAL A 63 2.97 -2.69 20.40
CA VAL A 63 1.61 -2.65 19.80
C VAL A 63 1.24 -3.98 19.18
N THR A 64 2.20 -4.65 18.52
CA THR A 64 1.96 -5.92 17.83
C THR A 64 2.85 -7.03 18.40
N LYS A 65 2.46 -8.30 18.18
CA LYS A 65 3.31 -9.48 18.46
C LYS A 65 4.51 -9.60 17.50
N HIS A 66 4.62 -8.68 16.54
CA HIS A 66 5.60 -8.68 15.46
C HIS A 66 6.38 -7.35 15.46
N PRO A 67 7.17 -7.08 16.53
CA PRO A 67 7.81 -5.78 16.74
C PRO A 67 8.86 -5.43 15.69
N THR A 68 9.37 -6.42 14.95
CA THR A 68 10.41 -6.26 13.92
C THR A 68 9.92 -6.62 12.51
N GLY A 69 8.61 -6.84 12.34
CA GLY A 69 8.00 -7.16 11.06
C GLY A 69 7.22 -8.46 11.08
N TYR A 70 6.32 -8.60 10.10
CA TYR A 70 5.45 -9.76 9.96
C TYR A 70 6.24 -10.97 9.46
N VAL A 71 6.04 -12.10 10.13
CA VAL A 71 6.60 -13.40 9.70
C VAL A 71 5.47 -14.21 9.09
N TYR A 72 5.68 -14.67 7.85
CA TYR A 72 4.74 -15.59 7.22
C TYR A 72 4.88 -16.98 7.85
N TYR A 73 3.74 -17.63 8.12
CA TYR A 73 3.67 -18.94 8.74
C TYR A 73 3.12 -20.00 7.77
N GLY A 74 3.29 -21.26 8.14
CA GLY A 74 2.80 -22.41 7.38
C GLY A 74 3.55 -22.57 6.05
N GLU A 75 2.80 -22.88 5.00
CA GLU A 75 3.34 -23.12 3.64
C GLU A 75 3.61 -21.81 2.87
N THR A 76 3.18 -20.67 3.42
CA THR A 76 3.29 -19.37 2.74
C THR A 76 4.73 -19.00 2.38
N PRO A 77 5.75 -19.16 3.27
CA PRO A 77 7.13 -18.87 2.94
C PRO A 77 7.64 -19.65 1.73
N ASP A 78 7.34 -20.95 1.65
CA ASP A 78 7.75 -21.80 0.52
C ASP A 78 6.97 -21.47 -0.75
N PHE A 79 5.69 -21.13 -0.62
CA PHE A 79 4.86 -20.70 -1.74
C PHE A 79 5.34 -19.40 -2.37
N ILE A 80 5.81 -18.43 -1.59
CA ILE A 80 6.23 -17.11 -2.10
C ILE A 80 7.70 -17.10 -2.55
N LYS A 81 8.53 -18.00 -2.03
CA LYS A 81 9.97 -18.07 -2.32
C LYS A 81 10.26 -18.20 -3.82
N GLY A 82 11.10 -17.31 -4.33
CA GLY A 82 11.52 -17.25 -5.73
C GLY A 82 10.49 -16.67 -6.69
N LYS A 83 9.31 -16.23 -6.22
CA LYS A 83 8.29 -15.65 -7.10
C LYS A 83 8.57 -14.18 -7.37
N LYS A 84 8.49 -13.82 -8.65
CA LYS A 84 8.58 -12.43 -9.10
C LYS A 84 7.19 -11.84 -9.26
N TYR A 85 6.92 -10.79 -8.50
CA TYR A 85 5.71 -10.00 -8.61
C TYR A 85 6.03 -8.65 -9.27
N PRO A 86 5.01 -7.94 -9.80
CA PRO A 86 5.20 -6.59 -10.36
C PRO A 86 5.86 -5.59 -9.41
N TYR A 87 5.86 -5.89 -8.11
CA TYR A 87 6.35 -5.04 -7.04
C TYR A 87 7.65 -5.54 -6.37
N GLY A 88 8.16 -6.71 -6.73
CA GLY A 88 9.43 -7.23 -6.20
C GLY A 88 9.51 -8.75 -6.26
N SER A 89 10.67 -9.29 -5.92
CA SER A 89 10.87 -10.75 -5.78
C SER A 89 10.76 -11.13 -4.30
N TRP A 90 10.03 -12.21 -4.02
CA TRP A 90 9.98 -12.85 -2.70
C TRP A 90 10.87 -14.09 -2.68
#